data_AF-A0A560YNU3-F1
#
_entry.id   AF-A0A560YNU3-F1
#
_cell.length_a   1.000
_cell.length_b   1.000
_cell.length_c   1.000
_cell.angle_alpha   90.00
_cell.angle_beta   90.00
_cell.angle_gamma   90.00
#
_symmetry.space_group_name_H-M   'P 1'
#
loop_
_entity.id
_entity.type
_entity.pdbx_description
1 polymer ?
#
loop_
_entity_poly.entity_id
_entity_poly.type
_entity_poly.pdbx_seq_one_letter_code
_entity_poly.pdbx_strand_id
1 'polypeptide(L)'
;MAGIKRNIVRVLGGIFAGLACVPAVMAASAPPLSNVQVLKVQSAACGIENISAGQERTQCDHSGNIKVYVLEMGYGRAPRVGLDGFELKGKADKVCAFGNGNLTECSGAATKIVGTLYLYDLGSKQEGTFTFSNTSINAPGNTISTQLYIK
;
A
#
# COMPACT_ATOMS: atom_id res chain seq x y z
N MET A 1 -28.34 -27.95 -80.34
CA MET A 1 -28.30 -28.75 -79.09
C MET A 1 -26.84 -28.92 -78.68
N ALA A 2 -26.57 -28.80 -77.37
CA ALA A 2 -25.28 -28.99 -76.69
C ALA A 2 -24.18 -27.94 -77.00
N GLY A 3 -23.49 -27.32 -76.03
CA GLY A 3 -23.50 -27.54 -74.59
C GLY A 3 -22.81 -26.37 -73.86
N ILE A 4 -23.32 -26.08 -72.66
CA ILE A 4 -22.79 -25.12 -71.70
C ILE A 4 -21.56 -25.73 -71.04
N LYS A 5 -20.40 -25.05 -71.08
CA LYS A 5 -19.24 -25.35 -70.22
C LYS A 5 -19.02 -24.22 -69.22
N ARG A 6 -19.22 -24.57 -67.95
CA ARG A 6 -18.89 -23.79 -66.75
C ARG A 6 -17.38 -23.60 -66.66
N ASN A 7 -16.91 -22.40 -66.37
CA ASN A 7 -15.62 -22.19 -65.73
C ASN A 7 -15.79 -21.25 -64.53
N ILE A 8 -15.61 -21.83 -63.35
CA ILE A 8 -15.51 -21.17 -62.05
C ILE A 8 -14.08 -20.69 -61.91
N VAL A 9 -13.85 -19.39 -61.72
CA VAL A 9 -12.59 -18.89 -61.17
C VAL A 9 -12.92 -17.95 -60.01
N ARG A 10 -12.53 -18.42 -58.82
CA ARG A 10 -12.50 -17.70 -57.54
C ARG A 10 -11.39 -16.67 -57.58
N VAL A 11 -11.64 -15.43 -57.15
CA VAL A 11 -10.59 -14.57 -56.58
C VAL A 11 -11.17 -13.81 -55.38
N LEU A 12 -10.76 -14.25 -54.19
CA LEU A 12 -10.79 -13.52 -52.93
C LEU A 12 -9.59 -12.56 -52.88
N GLY A 13 -9.74 -11.39 -52.26
CA GLY A 13 -8.62 -10.58 -51.77
C GLY A 13 -8.89 -9.08 -51.89
N GLY A 14 -8.75 -8.24 -50.85
CA GLY A 14 -8.35 -8.48 -49.47
C GLY A 14 -8.68 -7.24 -48.62
N ILE A 15 -9.07 -7.46 -47.37
CA ILE A 15 -9.25 -6.41 -46.37
C ILE A 15 -7.91 -6.27 -45.64
N PHE A 16 -7.19 -5.17 -45.87
CA PHE A 16 -6.05 -4.80 -45.04
C PHE A 16 -6.58 -4.15 -43.75
N ALA A 17 -6.58 -4.93 -42.66
CA ALA A 17 -6.88 -4.44 -41.33
C ALA A 17 -5.65 -3.69 -40.78
N GLY A 18 -5.80 -2.39 -40.48
CA GLY A 18 -4.79 -1.61 -39.79
C GLY A 18 -4.70 -2.02 -38.32
N LEU A 19 -3.56 -2.60 -37.92
CA LEU A 19 -3.22 -2.74 -36.50
C LEU A 19 -2.63 -1.41 -36.00
N ALA A 20 -3.42 -0.66 -35.25
CA ALA A 20 -2.91 0.42 -34.41
C ALA A 20 -2.16 -0.21 -33.22
N CYS A 21 -0.84 -0.04 -33.19
CA CYS A 21 -0.03 -0.42 -32.03
C CYS A 21 -0.38 0.49 -30.85
N VAL A 22 -1.20 -0.01 -29.91
CA VAL A 22 -1.38 0.62 -28.60
C VAL A 22 -0.13 0.34 -27.77
N PRO A 23 0.55 1.35 -27.20
CA PRO A 23 1.71 1.11 -26.35
C PRO A 23 1.25 0.33 -25.10
N ALA A 24 1.87 -0.82 -24.88
CA ALA A 24 1.65 -1.59 -23.67
C ALA A 24 2.28 -0.85 -22.48
N VAL A 25 1.44 -0.28 -21.61
CA VAL A 25 1.87 0.18 -20.29
C VAL A 25 2.22 -1.07 -19.47
N MET A 26 3.51 -1.32 -19.29
CA MET A 26 3.99 -2.36 -18.37
C MET A 26 3.78 -1.90 -16.93
N ALA A 27 2.92 -2.61 -16.20
CA ALA A 27 2.81 -2.42 -14.76
C ALA A 27 4.10 -2.90 -14.09
N ALA A 28 4.72 -2.04 -13.27
CA ALA A 28 5.87 -2.43 -12.46
C ALA A 28 5.44 -3.45 -11.39
N SER A 29 6.28 -4.45 -11.12
CA SER A 29 6.04 -5.41 -10.05
C SER A 29 5.95 -4.71 -8.68
N ALA A 30 4.95 -5.09 -7.89
CA ALA A 30 4.75 -4.61 -6.53
C ALA A 30 5.74 -5.30 -5.56
N PRO A 31 6.61 -4.55 -4.87
CA PRO A 31 7.52 -5.11 -3.88
C PRO A 31 6.81 -5.87 -2.74
N PRO A 32 7.40 -6.97 -2.24
CA PRO A 32 6.89 -7.66 -1.07
C PRO A 32 6.87 -6.76 0.15
N LEU A 33 5.90 -7.00 1.05
CA LEU A 33 5.89 -6.41 2.38
C LEU A 33 7.23 -6.70 3.07
N SER A 34 7.96 -5.64 3.41
CA SER A 34 9.32 -5.74 3.96
C SER A 34 9.44 -5.19 5.37
N ASN A 35 8.58 -4.23 5.75
CA ASN A 35 8.60 -3.65 7.08
C ASN A 35 7.25 -3.03 7.45
N VAL A 36 6.94 -3.07 8.74
CA VAL A 36 5.88 -2.27 9.37
C VAL A 36 6.44 -1.66 10.65
N GLN A 37 6.29 -0.35 10.84
CA GLN A 37 6.85 0.36 11.99
C GLN A 37 5.92 1.49 12.44
N VAL A 38 5.73 1.63 13.75
CA VAL A 38 5.17 2.87 14.31
C VAL A 38 6.20 3.98 14.16
N LEU A 39 5.89 5.03 13.40
CA LEU A 39 6.80 6.16 13.18
C LEU A 39 6.69 7.22 14.25
N LYS A 40 5.46 7.51 14.68
CA LYS A 40 5.19 8.57 15.65
C LYS A 40 3.85 8.35 16.35
N VAL A 41 3.78 8.86 17.57
CA VAL A 41 2.55 9.01 18.35
C VAL A 41 2.34 10.49 18.59
N GLN A 42 1.10 10.96 18.42
CA GLN A 42 0.75 12.36 18.61
C GLN A 42 -0.43 12.50 19.56
N SER A 43 -0.32 13.40 20.53
CA SER A 43 -1.43 13.79 21.41
C SER A 43 -1.34 15.28 21.74
N ALA A 44 -2.41 15.86 22.29
CA ALA A 44 -2.37 17.23 22.80
C ALA A 44 -1.45 17.36 24.03
N ALA A 45 -1.31 16.29 24.81
CA ALA A 45 -0.55 16.28 26.06
C ALA A 45 0.97 16.28 25.85
N CYS A 46 1.48 15.50 24.87
CA CYS A 46 2.92 15.41 24.59
C CYS A 46 3.32 16.04 23.24
N GLY A 47 2.36 16.44 22.39
CA GLY A 47 2.68 16.84 21.03
C GLY A 47 3.06 15.63 20.18
N ILE A 48 4.11 15.73 19.37
CA ILE A 48 4.58 14.64 18.50
C ILE A 48 5.79 13.98 19.13
N GLU A 49 5.69 12.67 19.35
CA GLU A 49 6.82 11.81 19.71
C GLU A 49 7.19 10.94 18.52
N ASN A 50 8.45 11.00 18.09
CA ASN A 50 8.99 10.08 17.07
C ASN A 50 9.41 8.77 17.74
N ILE A 51 9.06 7.65 17.13
CA ILE A 51 9.31 6.31 17.67
C ILE A 51 10.48 5.69 16.92
N SER A 52 11.52 5.35 17.66
CA SER A 52 12.70 4.70 17.10
C SER A 52 12.42 3.26 16.73
N ALA A 53 13.19 2.70 15.77
CA ALA A 53 13.09 1.28 15.46
C ALA A 53 13.40 0.44 16.71
N GLY A 54 12.54 -0.51 17.03
CA GLY A 54 12.66 -1.36 18.22
C GLY A 54 12.24 -0.71 19.54
N GLN A 55 11.74 0.54 19.53
CA GLN A 55 11.19 1.16 20.73
C GLN A 55 9.88 0.46 21.12
N GLU A 56 9.84 -0.08 22.34
CA GLU A 56 8.69 -0.88 22.82
C GLU A 56 7.64 -0.05 23.56
N ARG A 57 7.97 1.18 23.96
CA ARG A 57 7.09 2.07 24.72
C ARG A 57 7.31 3.56 24.40
N THR A 58 6.25 4.38 24.47
CA THR A 58 6.37 5.85 24.42
C THR A 58 7.16 6.40 25.61
N GLN A 59 7.94 7.46 25.39
CA GLN A 59 8.69 8.18 26.43
C GLN A 59 7.81 9.17 27.18
N CYS A 60 6.87 9.79 26.46
CA CYS A 60 5.85 10.65 27.01
C CYS A 60 4.61 9.89 27.47
N ASP A 61 3.91 10.48 28.44
CA ASP A 61 2.54 10.09 28.78
C ASP A 61 1.58 10.82 27.82
N HIS A 62 0.96 10.08 26.90
CA HIS A 62 0.00 10.59 25.93
C HIS A 62 -1.41 10.49 26.50
N SER A 63 -2.22 11.52 26.29
CA SER A 63 -3.63 11.51 26.73
C SER A 63 -4.51 12.36 25.82
N GLY A 64 -5.83 12.18 25.93
CA GLY A 64 -6.81 12.82 25.07
C GLY A 64 -6.92 12.13 23.71
N ASN A 65 -7.00 12.90 22.62
CA ASN A 65 -7.02 12.33 21.26
C ASN A 65 -5.59 11.92 20.87
N ILE A 66 -5.35 10.62 20.87
CA ILE A 66 -4.07 10.01 20.51
C ILE A 66 -4.15 9.52 19.06
N LYS A 67 -3.15 9.92 18.26
CA LYS A 67 -2.97 9.49 16.88
C LYS A 67 -1.70 8.67 16.74
N VAL A 68 -1.81 7.51 16.10
CA VAL A 68 -0.69 6.61 15.84
C VAL A 68 -0.46 6.53 14.34
N TYR A 69 0.79 6.74 13.92
CA TYR A 69 1.19 6.69 12.52
C TYR A 69 2.06 5.46 12.29
N VAL A 70 1.65 4.60 11.36
CA VAL A 70 2.37 3.36 11.01
C VAL A 70 2.82 3.42 9.56
N LEU A 71 4.11 3.23 9.33
CA LEU A 71 4.65 3.07 7.99
C LEU A 71 4.72 1.59 7.62
N GLU A 72 4.10 1.25 6.50
CA GLU A 72 4.25 -0.02 5.81
C GLU A 72 5.12 0.19 4.57
N MET A 73 6.22 -0.56 4.47
CA MET A 73 7.05 -0.61 3.27
C MET A 73 6.81 -1.91 2.52
N GLY A 74 6.62 -1.81 1.21
CA GLY A 74 6.11 -2.89 0.39
C GLY A 74 4.58 -2.98 0.44
N TYR A 75 4.03 -4.11 -0.01
CA TYR A 75 2.60 -4.28 -0.21
C TYR A 75 2.05 -5.44 0.62
N GLY A 76 1.17 -5.13 1.58
CA GLY A 76 0.36 -6.11 2.30
C GLY A 76 -1.09 -6.19 1.82
N ARG A 77 -1.84 -7.21 2.27
CA ARG A 77 -3.23 -7.49 1.84
C ARG A 77 -4.28 -7.58 2.95
N ALA A 78 -3.88 -7.68 4.21
CA ALA A 78 -4.79 -7.93 5.32
C ALA A 78 -4.29 -7.21 6.60
N PRO A 79 -4.31 -5.86 6.62
CA PRO A 79 -3.89 -5.12 7.79
C PRO A 79 -4.83 -5.41 8.97
N ARG A 80 -4.23 -5.76 10.11
CA ARG A 80 -4.89 -5.95 11.40
C ARG A 80 -4.32 -4.94 12.37
N VAL A 81 -5.19 -4.24 13.09
CA VAL A 81 -4.80 -3.16 13.99
C VAL A 81 -5.67 -3.19 15.24
N GLY A 82 -5.07 -2.95 16.40
CA GLY A 82 -5.82 -2.86 17.64
C GLY A 82 -5.09 -2.14 18.76
N LEU A 83 -5.86 -1.74 19.77
CA LEU A 83 -5.37 -1.32 21.09
C LEU A 83 -5.92 -2.31 22.12
N ASP A 84 -5.05 -3.02 22.83
CA ASP A 84 -5.43 -4.04 23.82
C ASP A 84 -6.44 -5.08 23.28
N GLY A 85 -6.28 -5.47 22.02
CA GLY A 85 -7.16 -6.42 21.34
C GLY A 85 -8.43 -5.84 20.74
N PHE A 86 -8.75 -4.56 20.99
CA PHE A 86 -9.89 -3.88 20.36
C PHE A 86 -9.50 -3.29 19.00
N GLU A 87 -10.24 -3.65 17.95
CA GLU A 87 -9.98 -3.13 16.61
C GLU A 87 -10.08 -1.60 16.54
N LEU A 88 -9.17 -1.00 15.77
CA LEU A 88 -9.14 0.44 15.52
C LEU A 88 -9.56 0.75 14.08
N LYS A 89 -10.16 1.93 13.89
CA LYS A 89 -10.40 2.50 12.57
C LYS A 89 -9.28 3.47 12.23
N GLY A 90 -8.88 3.48 10.96
CA GLY A 90 -7.85 4.37 10.49
C GLY A 90 -8.02 4.74 9.03
N LYS A 91 -7.12 5.60 8.56
CA LYS A 91 -6.97 5.98 7.16
C LYS A 91 -5.64 5.43 6.64
N ALA A 92 -5.55 5.25 5.33
CA ALA A 92 -4.39 4.69 4.66
C ALA A 92 -4.07 5.55 3.44
N ASP A 93 -2.90 6.19 3.46
CA ASP A 93 -2.42 7.02 2.37
C ASP A 93 -1.21 6.35 1.70
N LYS A 94 -1.07 6.49 0.39
CA LYS A 94 0.05 5.88 -0.33
C LYS A 94 1.34 6.65 -0.07
N VAL A 95 2.41 5.89 0.17
CA VAL A 95 3.76 6.43 0.28
C VAL A 95 4.47 6.17 -1.02
N CYS A 96 5.05 7.23 -1.57
CA CYS A 96 5.83 7.19 -2.77
C CYS A 96 7.31 7.38 -2.47
N ALA A 97 8.16 7.05 -3.44
CA ALA A 97 9.57 7.39 -3.43
C ALA A 97 9.97 8.10 -4.72
N PHE A 98 10.91 9.03 -4.60
CA PHE A 98 11.64 9.56 -5.75
C PHE A 98 12.55 8.48 -6.36
N GLY A 99 13.11 8.74 -7.55
CA GLY A 99 14.05 7.82 -8.21
C GLY A 99 15.31 7.49 -7.40
N ASN A 100 15.64 8.30 -6.39
CA ASN A 100 16.74 8.07 -5.45
C ASN A 100 16.36 7.25 -4.21
N GLY A 101 15.09 6.82 -4.09
CA GLY A 101 14.59 6.01 -2.97
C GLY A 101 14.06 6.80 -1.77
N ASN A 102 14.20 8.14 -1.74
CA ASN A 102 13.69 8.95 -0.64
C ASN A 102 12.17 8.95 -0.62
N LEU A 103 11.58 8.71 0.56
CA LEU A 103 10.14 8.69 0.76
C LEU A 103 9.54 10.08 0.59
N THR A 104 8.37 10.13 -0.03
CA THR A 104 7.60 11.35 -0.28
C THR A 104 6.10 11.03 -0.37
N GLU A 105 5.27 12.06 -0.24
CA GLU A 105 3.86 11.94 -0.56
C GLU A 105 3.69 11.72 -2.07
N CYS A 106 2.72 10.88 -2.44
CA CYS A 106 2.42 10.64 -3.84
C CYS A 106 1.82 11.91 -4.47
N SER A 107 2.66 12.64 -5.20
CA SER A 107 2.32 13.86 -5.94
C SER A 107 2.81 13.75 -7.38
N GLY A 108 2.35 14.64 -8.26
CA GLY A 108 2.72 14.61 -9.68
C GLY A 108 4.24 14.64 -9.94
N ALA A 109 4.63 14.24 -11.15
CA ALA A 109 6.00 13.95 -11.62
C ALA A 109 6.67 12.71 -10.96
N ALA A 110 6.83 11.66 -11.78
CA ALA A 110 7.69 10.47 -11.58
C ALA A 110 7.97 10.03 -10.12
N THR A 111 6.93 9.71 -9.35
CA THR A 111 7.06 9.05 -8.05
C THR A 111 6.54 7.61 -8.12
N LYS A 112 7.26 6.65 -7.53
CA LYS A 112 6.82 5.24 -7.46
C LYS A 112 6.18 4.97 -6.10
N ILE A 113 5.00 4.34 -6.08
CA ILE A 113 4.41 3.86 -4.82
C ILE A 113 5.31 2.75 -4.25
N VAL A 114 5.71 2.88 -2.99
CA VAL A 114 6.60 1.94 -2.29
C VAL A 114 6.04 1.46 -0.96
N GLY A 115 4.91 2.00 -0.52
CA GLY A 115 4.34 1.67 0.78
C GLY A 115 3.01 2.36 1.06
N THR A 116 2.59 2.27 2.32
CA THR A 116 1.36 2.89 2.84
C THR A 116 1.65 3.50 4.22
N LEU A 117 1.17 4.72 4.44
CA LEU A 117 1.15 5.36 5.75
C LEU A 117 -0.25 5.22 6.32
N TYR A 118 -0.37 4.54 7.46
CA TYR A 118 -1.61 4.43 8.19
C TYR A 118 -1.69 5.46 9.30
N LEU A 119 -2.87 6.04 9.48
CA LEU A 119 -3.20 6.94 10.58
C LEU A 119 -4.38 6.35 11.36
N TYR A 120 -4.13 6.03 12.63
CA TYR A 120 -5.15 5.54 13.56
C TYR A 120 -5.45 6.57 14.63
N ASP A 121 -6.73 6.79 14.91
CA ASP A 121 -7.21 7.61 16.02
C ASP A 121 -7.70 6.65 17.12
N LEU A 122 -7.13 6.76 18.33
CA LEU A 122 -7.50 5.91 19.45
C LEU A 122 -8.83 6.34 20.10
N GLY A 123 -9.39 7.48 19.70
CA GLY A 123 -10.62 8.04 20.20
C GLY A 123 -10.47 8.50 21.65
N SER A 124 -11.32 7.96 22.53
CA SER A 124 -11.30 8.25 23.96
C SER A 124 -10.37 7.33 24.77
N LYS A 125 -9.66 6.39 24.11
CA LYS A 125 -8.72 5.49 24.79
C LYS A 125 -7.42 6.24 25.11
N GLN A 126 -6.95 6.11 26.34
CA GLN A 126 -5.90 6.98 26.89
C GLN A 126 -4.53 6.28 26.98
N GLU A 127 -4.49 4.96 27.09
CA GLU A 127 -3.26 4.18 27.18
C GLU A 127 -3.53 2.76 26.63
N GLY A 128 -2.47 2.00 26.38
CA GLY A 128 -2.59 0.59 26.00
C GLY A 128 -1.52 0.11 25.03
N THR A 129 -1.58 -1.18 24.72
CA THR A 129 -0.67 -1.80 23.75
C THR A 129 -1.25 -1.70 22.35
N PHE A 130 -0.68 -0.82 21.54
CA PHE A 130 -0.97 -0.72 20.13
C PHE A 130 -0.31 -1.89 19.39
N THR A 131 -1.06 -2.53 18.49
CA THR A 131 -0.57 -3.60 17.63
C THR A 131 -0.97 -3.33 16.19
N PHE A 132 -0.05 -3.61 15.27
CA PHE A 132 -0.31 -3.63 13.83
C PHE A 132 0.36 -4.84 13.21
N SER A 133 -0.33 -5.53 12.31
CA SER A 133 0.26 -6.55 11.46
C SER A 133 -0.34 -6.53 10.06
N ASN A 134 0.44 -6.99 9.09
CA ASN A 134 -0.05 -7.20 7.73
C ASN A 134 0.66 -8.40 7.10
N THR A 135 0.01 -9.01 6.12
CA THR A 135 0.51 -10.16 5.37
C THR A 135 0.91 -9.72 3.97
N SER A 136 2.11 -10.10 3.53
CA SER A 136 2.63 -9.81 2.19
C SER A 136 1.69 -10.30 1.09
N ILE A 137 1.56 -9.52 0.01
CA ILE A 137 0.83 -9.95 -1.20
C ILE A 137 1.60 -11.01 -1.99
N ASN A 138 2.94 -11.03 -1.88
CA ASN A 138 3.80 -11.96 -2.59
C ASN A 138 3.91 -13.27 -1.81
N ALA A 139 4.05 -14.39 -2.52
CA ALA A 139 4.36 -15.69 -1.92
C ALA A 139 5.68 -15.63 -1.12
N PRO A 140 5.78 -16.32 0.03
CA PRO A 140 4.81 -17.24 0.62
C PRO A 140 3.70 -16.57 1.45
N GLY A 141 3.60 -15.23 1.46
CA GLY A 141 2.61 -14.51 2.27
C GLY A 141 3.04 -14.38 3.72
N ASN A 142 4.29 -13.96 3.96
CA ASN A 142 4.80 -13.72 5.32
C ASN A 142 4.02 -12.58 6.00
N THR A 143 3.70 -12.76 7.27
CA THR A 143 3.11 -11.71 8.11
C THR A 143 4.20 -10.97 8.87
N ILE A 144 4.16 -9.64 8.83
CA ILE A 144 5.05 -8.77 9.61
C ILE A 144 4.19 -7.96 10.57
N SER A 145 4.68 -7.77 11.80
CA SER A 145 3.99 -7.06 12.86
C SER A 145 4.88 -6.07 13.60
N THR A 146 4.26 -5.11 14.26
CA THR A 146 4.88 -4.19 15.21
C THR A 146 3.93 -3.98 16.39
N GLN A 147 4.50 -3.70 17.57
CA GLN A 147 3.75 -3.27 18.74
C GLN A 147 4.43 -2.08 19.41
N LEU A 148 3.64 -1.29 20.13
CA LEU A 148 4.13 -0.20 20.95
C LEU A 148 3.19 -0.02 22.14
N TYR A 149 3.73 -0.03 23.36
CA TYR A 149 2.96 0.38 24.53
C TYR A 149 2.90 1.90 24.61
N ILE A 150 1.68 2.44 24.59
CA ILE A 150 1.41 3.87 24.73
C ILE A 150 0.99 4.09 26.18
N LYS A 151 1.86 4.77 26.92
CA LYS A 151 1.55 5.31 28.24
C LYS A 151 1.10 6.77 28.12
#